data_AF-A0A2J1DYL9-F1
#
_entry.id   AF-A0A2J1DYL9-F1
#
_cell.length_a   1.000
_cell.length_b   1.000
_cell.length_c   1.000
_cell.angle_alpha   90.00
_cell.angle_beta   90.00
_cell.angle_gamma   90.00
#
_symmetry.space_group_name_H-M   'P 1'
#
loop_
_entity.id
_entity.type
_entity.pdbx_description
1 polymer ?
#
loop_
_entity_poly.entity_id
_entity_poly.type
_entity_poly.pdbx_seq_one_letter_code
_entity_poly.pdbx_strand_id
1 'polypeptide(L)'
;MVSATLKIHCTDKKGIISSISSFIYRNNGNIITLDEFVDPPSNTFFMRLEWDISAFTLSREQMESEIATMGQEYNYADNCQIFYSDRKPRLAIFVSKYDHCLWDILLRYKAGELKCDIPDYQQPP
;
A
#
# COMPACT_ATOMS: atom_id res chain seq x y z
N MET A 1 1.15 -15.52 3.79
CA MET A 1 1.36 -14.53 4.85
C MET A 1 0.60 -13.29 4.45
N VAL A 2 -0.25 -12.74 5.32
CA VAL A 2 -1.03 -11.53 5.01
C VAL A 2 -0.29 -10.34 5.60
N SER A 3 0.12 -9.41 4.75
CA SER A 3 0.73 -8.13 5.11
C SER A 3 -0.19 -6.95 4.82
N ALA A 4 0.07 -5.83 5.51
CA ALA A 4 -0.45 -4.51 5.20
C ALA A 4 0.71 -3.61 4.71
N THR A 5 0.41 -2.71 3.77
CA THR A 5 1.33 -1.70 3.25
C THR A 5 0.75 -0.32 3.48
N LEU A 6 1.45 0.50 4.26
CA LEU A 6 1.16 1.91 4.49
C LEU A 6 1.99 2.75 3.54
N LYS A 7 1.31 3.61 2.77
CA LYS A 7 1.94 4.66 1.99
C LYS A 7 1.62 6.01 2.61
N ILE A 8 2.64 6.82 2.82
CA ILE A 8 2.51 8.19 3.33
C ILE A 8 3.24 9.14 2.39
N HIS A 9 2.66 10.32 2.18
CA HIS A 9 3.38 11.48 1.69
C HIS A 9 2.97 12.71 2.52
N CYS A 10 3.90 13.46 3.08
CA CYS A 10 3.57 14.62 3.93
C CYS A 10 4.75 15.57 4.04
N THR A 11 4.59 16.69 4.73
CA THR A 11 5.71 17.55 5.09
C THR A 11 6.66 16.82 6.04
N ASP A 12 7.96 16.82 5.75
CA ASP A 12 8.93 16.13 6.59
C ASP A 12 8.95 16.70 8.02
N LYS A 13 8.94 15.78 8.98
CA LYS A 13 8.91 16.08 10.42
C LYS A 13 9.59 14.96 11.20
N LYS A 14 10.37 15.34 12.19
CA LYS A 14 10.97 14.39 13.13
C LYS A 14 9.88 13.56 13.82
N GLY A 15 10.10 12.26 13.91
CA GLY A 15 9.27 11.34 14.68
C GLY A 15 8.27 10.50 13.88
N ILE A 16 8.09 10.77 12.58
CA ILE A 16 7.15 10.00 11.72
C ILE A 16 7.47 8.50 11.77
N ILE A 17 8.71 8.13 11.44
CA ILE A 17 9.16 6.72 11.39
C ILE A 17 9.10 6.07 12.77
N SER A 18 9.57 6.75 13.82
CA SER A 18 9.57 6.21 15.18
C SER A 18 8.15 5.99 15.70
N SER A 19 7.22 6.90 15.38
CA SER A 19 5.82 6.81 15.78
C SER A 19 5.16 5.58 15.15
N ILE A 20 5.35 5.38 13.84
CA ILE A 20 4.75 4.28 13.09
C ILE A 20 5.39 2.93 13.45
N SER A 21 6.71 2.86 13.53
CA SER A 21 7.40 1.62 13.93
C SER A 21 7.04 1.20 15.36
N SER A 22 6.91 2.17 16.29
CA SER A 22 6.45 1.89 17.66
C SER A 22 4.99 1.43 17.71
N PHE A 23 4.11 2.00 16.88
CA PHE A 23 2.72 1.53 16.75
C PHE A 23 2.68 0.08 16.27
N ILE A 24 3.44 -0.27 15.23
CA ILE A 24 3.47 -1.63 14.69
C ILE A 24 3.99 -2.62 15.75
N TYR A 25 5.10 -2.29 16.41
CA TYR A 25 5.68 -3.13 17.46
C TYR A 25 4.71 -3.37 18.62
N ARG A 26 4.06 -2.31 19.13
CA ARG A 26 3.10 -2.41 20.26
C ARG A 26 1.89 -3.28 19.94
N ASN A 27 1.54 -3.40 18.66
CA ASN A 27 0.42 -4.21 18.18
C ASN A 27 0.86 -5.58 17.63
N ASN A 28 2.04 -6.05 18.05
CA ASN A 28 2.57 -7.37 17.70
C ASN A 28 2.80 -7.58 16.18
N GLY A 29 3.09 -6.50 15.46
CA GLY A 29 3.44 -6.54 14.05
C GLY A 29 4.95 -6.66 13.83
N ASN A 30 5.33 -7.27 12.70
CA ASN A 30 6.71 -7.36 12.26
C ASN A 30 6.88 -6.61 10.92
N ILE A 31 7.77 -5.63 10.87
CA ILE A 31 8.09 -4.89 9.64
C ILE A 31 8.81 -5.83 8.66
N ILE A 32 8.31 -5.92 7.44
CA ILE A 32 8.86 -6.74 6.35
C ILE A 32 9.76 -5.87 5.45
N THR A 33 9.26 -4.70 5.04
CA THR A 33 10.02 -3.73 4.24
C THR A 33 9.71 -2.32 4.71
N LEU A 34 10.71 -1.44 4.71
CA LEU A 34 10.55 -0.02 4.94
C LEU A 34 11.42 0.73 3.93
N ASP A 35 10.77 1.55 3.11
CA ASP A 35 11.41 2.45 2.17
C ASP A 35 10.97 3.88 2.48
N GLU A 36 11.94 4.79 2.58
CA GLU A 36 11.69 6.21 2.80
C GLU A 36 12.44 7.05 1.78
N PHE A 37 11.89 8.23 1.52
CA PHE A 37 12.54 9.24 0.69
C PHE A 37 12.10 10.62 1.16
N VAL A 38 13.06 11.53 1.33
CA VAL A 38 12.79 12.94 1.57
C VAL A 38 13.22 13.70 0.32
N ASP A 39 12.34 14.53 -0.21
CA ASP A 39 12.65 15.52 -1.24
C ASP A 39 12.99 16.86 -0.56
N PRO A 40 14.28 17.24 -0.42
CA PRO A 40 14.67 18.43 0.32
C PRO A 40 14.12 19.76 -0.26
N PRO A 41 14.07 19.97 -1.59
CA PRO A 41 13.50 21.17 -2.19
C PRO A 41 12.05 21.47 -1.80
N SER A 42 11.20 20.43 -1.71
CA SER A 42 9.80 20.59 -1.34
C SER A 42 9.52 20.32 0.14
N ASN A 43 10.52 19.87 0.90
CA ASN A 43 10.38 19.36 2.25
C ASN A 43 9.30 18.27 2.36
N THR A 44 9.22 17.39 1.36
CA THR A 44 8.22 16.31 1.31
C THR A 44 8.85 14.98 1.69
N PHE A 45 8.27 14.33 2.69
CA PHE A 45 8.59 12.98 3.13
C PHE A 45 7.65 11.97 2.45
N PHE A 46 8.22 10.90 1.92
CA PHE A 46 7.53 9.75 1.36
C PHE A 46 7.95 8.49 2.11
N MET A 47 6.99 7.61 2.38
CA MET A 47 7.29 6.31 2.95
C MET A 47 6.38 5.22 2.40
N ARG A 48 6.96 4.05 2.17
CA ARG A 48 6.26 2.78 1.98
C ARG A 48 6.73 1.82 3.08
N LEU A 49 5.82 1.44 3.96
CA LEU A 49 6.10 0.49 5.04
C LEU A 49 5.17 -0.70 4.90
N GLU A 50 5.75 -1.89 4.81
CA GLU A 50 5.02 -3.17 4.80
C GLU A 50 5.29 -3.95 6.07
N TRP A 51 4.25 -4.49 6.71
CA TRP A 51 4.38 -5.32 7.90
C TRP A 51 3.43 -6.52 7.86
N ASP A 52 3.82 -7.59 8.53
CA ASP A 52 2.97 -8.76 8.74
C ASP A 52 1.83 -8.43 9.69
N ILE A 53 0.62 -8.85 9.33
CA ILE A 53 -0.59 -8.66 10.13
C ILE A 53 -1.21 -9.98 10.60
N SER A 54 -0.49 -11.10 10.50
CA SER A 54 -1.04 -12.42 10.83
C SER A 54 -1.33 -12.59 12.33
N ALA A 55 -0.55 -11.94 13.19
CA ALA A 55 -0.70 -11.94 14.64
C ALA A 55 -0.97 -10.53 15.21
N PHE A 56 -1.47 -9.61 14.38
CA PHE A 56 -1.69 -8.23 14.78
C PHE A 56 -2.86 -8.11 15.75
N THR A 57 -2.71 -7.30 16.80
CA THR A 57 -3.71 -7.20 17.88
C THR A 57 -4.98 -6.47 17.46
N LEU A 58 -4.89 -5.56 16.48
CA LEU A 58 -5.99 -4.70 16.05
C LEU A 58 -6.70 -5.26 14.81
N SER A 59 -8.01 -5.03 14.73
CA SER A 59 -8.76 -5.16 13.47
C SER A 59 -8.29 -4.12 12.44
N ARG A 60 -8.65 -4.32 11.17
CA ARG A 60 -8.30 -3.40 10.06
C ARG A 60 -8.89 -2.01 10.29
N GLU A 61 -10.13 -1.97 10.75
CA GLU A 61 -10.87 -0.73 11.04
C GLU A 61 -10.21 0.04 12.19
N GLN A 62 -9.80 -0.66 13.25
CA GLN A 62 -9.06 -0.05 14.36
C GLN A 62 -7.69 0.44 13.93
N MET A 63 -6.96 -0.35 13.13
CA MET A 63 -5.65 0.02 12.59
C MET A 63 -5.73 1.27 11.72
N GLU A 64 -6.72 1.34 10.82
CA GLU A 64 -6.99 2.51 9.97
C GLU A 64 -7.32 3.75 10.82
N SER A 65 -8.16 3.60 11.86
CA SER A 65 -8.50 4.68 12.78
C SER A 65 -7.29 5.20 13.55
N GLU A 66 -6.48 4.31 14.13
CA GLU A 66 -5.28 4.68 14.91
C GLU A 66 -4.24 5.38 14.03
N ILE A 67 -3.99 4.87 12.82
CA ILE A 67 -3.07 5.50 11.87
C ILE A 67 -3.59 6.88 11.43
N ALA A 68 -4.89 7.02 11.19
CA ALA A 68 -5.48 8.32 10.87
C ALA A 68 -5.33 9.32 12.04
N THR A 69 -5.54 8.87 13.29
CA THR A 69 -5.34 9.69 14.49
C THR A 69 -3.87 10.11 14.64
N MET A 70 -2.92 9.18 14.50
CA MET A 70 -1.49 9.49 14.50
C MET A 70 -1.16 10.48 13.38
N GLY A 71 -1.77 10.33 12.21
CA GLY A 71 -1.59 11.23 11.07
C GLY A 71 -1.98 12.68 11.32
N GLN A 72 -2.80 12.97 12.33
CA GLN A 72 -3.12 14.35 12.72
C GLN A 72 -1.92 15.05 13.35
N GLU A 73 -1.14 14.34 14.18
CA GLU A 73 0.04 14.91 14.85
C GLU A 73 1.18 15.21 13.87
N TYR A 74 1.27 14.42 12.80
CA TYR A 74 2.36 14.46 11.83
C TYR A 74 1.93 14.96 10.44
N ASN A 75 0.71 15.51 10.30
CA ASN A 75 0.15 16.06 9.07
C ASN A 75 0.15 15.10 7.87
N TYR A 76 -0.11 13.82 8.10
CA TYR A 76 -0.29 12.82 7.05
C TYR A 76 -1.68 12.18 7.01
N ALA A 77 -2.62 12.57 7.88
CA ALA A 77 -3.95 11.96 7.96
C ALA A 77 -4.66 11.91 6.60
N ASP A 78 -4.63 13.01 5.83
CA ASP A 78 -5.26 13.10 4.50
C ASP A 78 -4.42 12.50 3.37
N ASN A 79 -3.17 12.16 3.65
CA ASN A 79 -2.17 11.77 2.66
C ASN A 79 -1.57 10.38 2.94
N CYS A 80 -2.35 9.54 3.62
CA CYS A 80 -1.99 8.15 3.92
C CYS A 80 -2.98 7.16 3.29
N GLN A 81 -2.47 5.99 2.91
CA GLN A 81 -3.27 4.90 2.36
C GLN A 81 -2.74 3.57 2.86
N ILE A 82 -3.66 2.68 3.24
CA ILE A 82 -3.34 1.31 3.67
C ILE A 82 -3.84 0.32 2.61
N PHE A 83 -2.97 -0.58 2.19
CA PHE A 83 -3.27 -1.64 1.25
C PHE A 83 -3.03 -2.99 1.92
N TYR A 84 -3.89 -3.97 1.67
CA TYR A 84 -3.74 -5.31 2.22
C TYR A 84 -3.39 -6.29 1.11
N SER A 85 -2.37 -7.12 1.34
CA SER A 85 -1.85 -8.10 0.37
C SER A 85 -2.86 -9.17 -0.06
N ASP A 86 -3.92 -9.38 0.72
CA ASP A 86 -5.00 -10.32 0.43
C ASP A 86 -6.15 -9.70 -0.38
N ARG A 87 -6.12 -8.39 -0.62
CA ARG A 87 -7.07 -7.71 -1.50
C ARG A 87 -6.48 -7.56 -2.89
N LYS A 88 -7.13 -8.19 -3.87
CA LYS A 88 -6.79 -7.99 -5.28
C LYS A 88 -7.43 -6.69 -5.79
N PRO A 89 -6.64 -5.74 -6.34
CA PRO A 89 -7.21 -4.57 -6.98
C PRO A 89 -7.97 -4.97 -8.25
N ARG A 90 -9.10 -4.32 -8.51
CA ARG A 90 -9.85 -4.46 -9.76
C ARG A 90 -9.25 -3.53 -10.81
N LEU A 91 -8.84 -4.09 -11.94
CA LEU A 91 -8.17 -3.37 -13.02
C LEU A 91 -9.09 -3.27 -14.25
N ALA A 92 -9.30 -2.05 -14.74
CA ALA A 92 -9.91 -1.80 -16.04
C ALA A 92 -8.82 -1.45 -17.06
N ILE A 93 -8.92 -2.00 -18.27
CA ILE A 93 -7.95 -1.76 -19.34
C ILE A 93 -8.64 -1.05 -20.49
N PHE A 94 -8.16 0.14 -20.83
CA PHE A 94 -8.61 0.90 -21.98
C PHE A 94 -7.58 0.76 -23.09
N VAL A 95 -8.02 0.35 -24.27
CA VAL A 95 -7.19 0.20 -25.47
C VAL A 95 -7.79 1.05 -26.60
N SER A 96 -6.94 1.56 -27.49
CA SER A 96 -7.37 2.29 -28.68
C SER A 96 -7.23 1.42 -29.93
N LYS A 97 -6.25 1.71 -30.79
CA LYS A 97 -6.06 1.01 -32.08
C LYS A 97 -4.97 -0.07 -32.06
N TYR A 98 -4.08 -0.06 -31.07
CA TYR A 98 -2.92 -0.94 -31.04
C TYR A 98 -2.98 -1.87 -29.83
N ASP A 99 -2.93 -3.17 -30.10
CA ASP A 99 -3.18 -4.18 -29.08
C ASP A 99 -1.93 -4.68 -28.37
N HIS A 100 -0.72 -4.26 -28.78
CA HIS A 100 0.53 -4.83 -28.25
C HIS A 100 0.66 -4.69 -26.72
N CYS A 101 0.32 -3.52 -26.15
CA CYS A 101 0.30 -3.32 -24.70
C CYS A 101 -0.81 -4.13 -24.02
N LEU A 102 -1.97 -4.29 -24.69
CA LEU A 102 -3.06 -5.10 -24.16
C LEU A 102 -2.64 -6.58 -24.06
N TRP A 103 -2.03 -7.11 -25.12
CA TRP A 103 -1.52 -8.48 -25.14
C TRP A 103 -0.48 -8.74 -24.06
N ASP A 104 0.47 -7.83 -23.85
CA ASP A 104 1.46 -7.95 -22.79
C ASP A 104 0.81 -8.02 -21.40
N ILE A 105 -0.11 -7.10 -21.09
CA ILE A 105 -0.82 -7.07 -19.80
C ILE A 105 -1.62 -8.37 -19.59
N LEU A 106 -2.35 -8.82 -20.61
CA LEU A 106 -3.17 -10.03 -20.52
C LEU A 106 -2.33 -11.31 -20.40
N LEU A 107 -1.18 -11.38 -21.08
CA LEU A 107 -0.25 -12.50 -20.97
C LEU A 107 0.34 -12.58 -19.56
N ARG A 108 0.79 -11.45 -18.99
CA ARG A 108 1.31 -11.39 -17.61
C ARG A 108 0.25 -11.70 -16.56
N TYR A 109 -0.98 -11.25 -16.79
CA TYR A 109 -2.13 -11.64 -15.98
C TYR A 109 -2.37 -13.15 -16.03
N LYS A 110 -2.39 -13.75 -17.22
CA LYS A 110 -2.55 -15.21 -17.40
C LYS A 110 -1.40 -16.00 -16.78
N ALA A 111 -0.17 -15.47 -16.80
CA ALA A 111 1.00 -16.06 -16.16
C ALA A 111 0.99 -15.93 -14.63
N GLY A 112 0.05 -15.17 -14.04
CA GLY A 112 -0.02 -14.93 -12.60
C GLY A 112 0.98 -13.90 -12.08
N GLU A 113 1.66 -13.17 -12.96
CA GLU A 113 2.59 -12.10 -12.58
C GLU A 113 1.84 -10.88 -12.01
N LEU A 114 0.63 -10.62 -12.52
CA LEU A 114 -0.21 -9.52 -12.08
C LEU A 114 -1.25 -10.01 -11.05
N LYS A 115 -1.03 -9.67 -9.78
CA LYS A 115 -1.97 -9.96 -8.68
C LYS A 115 -3.11 -8.95 -8.63
N CYS A 116 -3.96 -8.97 -9.66
CA CYS A 116 -5.18 -8.16 -9.73
C CYS A 116 -6.36 -9.03 -10.17
N ASP A 117 -7.54 -8.43 -10.27
CA ASP A 117 -8.68 -9.00 -10.99
C ASP A 117 -8.99 -8.09 -12.18
N ILE A 118 -9.06 -8.65 -13.39
CA ILE A 118 -9.53 -7.94 -14.59
C ILE A 118 -10.98 -8.36 -14.83
N PRO A 119 -11.98 -7.54 -14.49
CA PRO A 119 -13.38 -7.85 -14.75
C PRO A 119 -13.63 -8.02 -16.25
N ASP A 120 -14.56 -8.90 -16.61
CA ASP A 120 -15.00 -9.17 -18.00
C ASP A 120 -13.94 -9.79 -18.95
N TYR A 121 -12.72 -10.09 -18.47
CA TYR A 121 -11.82 -10.99 -19.19
C TYR A 121 -12.30 -12.44 -19.06
N GLN A 122 -13.11 -12.89 -20.02
CA GLN A 122 -13.41 -14.30 -20.19
C GLN A 122 -12.22 -14.95 -20.91
N GLN A 123 -11.64 -16.00 -20.32
CA GLN A 123 -10.68 -16.83 -21.04
C GLN A 123 -11.37 -17.34 -22.33
N PRO A 124 -10.79 -17.11 -23.52
CA PRO A 124 -11.19 -17.91 -24.67
C PRO A 124 -10.89 -19.39 -24.35
N PRO A 125 -11.71 -20.34 -24.86
CA PRO A 125 -11.57 -21.77 -24.59
C PRO A 125 -10.18 -22.32 -24.92
#